data_AF-A0A964C0R4-F1
#
_entry.id   AF-A0A964C0R4-F1
#
_cell.length_a   1.000
_cell.length_b   1.000
_cell.length_c   1.000
_cell.angle_alpha   90.00
_cell.angle_beta   90.00
_cell.angle_gamma   90.00
#
_symmetry.space_group_name_H-M   'P 1'
#
loop_
_entity.id
_entity.type
_entity.pdbx_description
1 polymer ?
#
loop_
_entity_poly.entity_id
_entity_poly.type
_entity_poly.pdbx_seq_one_letter_code
_entity_poly.pdbx_strand_id
1 'polypeptide(L)'
;MSMRQFSAMAVLMLTLGTTAAATAAPSPAQPEIIAQNQRPNRLGGKQNALFEKLNLSADQKQKMQAVRDRYKDQVSERMQAIRQARQELETMMSSSTTNTSQMRDKHRQIMGLRQQLEEVQFEGMLAMRELLTPEQRSQFSQMMQQRRETAKTRRQNSPKPQ
;
A
#
# COMPACT_ATOMS: atom_id res chain seq x y z
N MET A 1 -31.62 -24.44 30.71
CA MET A 1 -30.93 -25.12 31.83
C MET A 1 -29.46 -25.24 31.45
N SER A 2 -28.63 -24.41 32.07
CA SER A 2 -27.19 -24.33 31.88
C SER A 2 -26.49 -25.33 32.79
N MET A 3 -25.58 -26.14 32.25
CA MET A 3 -24.62 -26.87 33.08
C MET A 3 -23.22 -26.72 32.49
N ARG A 4 -22.43 -25.92 33.20
CA ARG A 4 -20.98 -25.82 33.13
C ARG A 4 -20.43 -26.98 33.95
N GLN A 5 -19.48 -27.73 33.43
CA GLN A 5 -18.70 -28.66 34.24
C GLN A 5 -17.23 -28.24 34.15
N PHE A 6 -16.77 -27.59 35.21
CA PHE A 6 -15.36 -27.55 35.57
C PHE A 6 -15.06 -28.85 36.29
N SER A 7 -13.98 -29.54 35.94
CA SER A 7 -13.25 -30.29 36.97
C SER A 7 -11.77 -30.38 36.63
N ALA A 8 -10.99 -30.15 37.69
CA ALA A 8 -9.55 -29.97 37.70
C ALA A 8 -8.81 -31.30 37.86
N MET A 9 -7.55 -31.26 37.42
CA MET A 9 -6.35 -31.96 37.92
C MET A 9 -6.42 -33.44 38.32
N ALA A 10 -5.58 -34.23 37.65
CA ALA A 10 -4.63 -35.09 38.36
C ALA A 10 -3.31 -35.14 37.58
N VAL A 11 -2.26 -34.60 38.21
CA VAL A 11 -0.86 -34.70 37.80
C VAL A 11 -0.37 -36.11 38.09
N LEU A 12 0.22 -36.78 37.09
CA LEU A 12 1.06 -37.94 37.34
C LEU A 12 2.43 -37.69 36.72
N MET A 13 3.37 -37.30 37.58
CA MET A 13 4.81 -37.29 37.32
C MET A 13 5.31 -38.74 37.26
N LEU A 14 5.90 -39.12 36.13
CA LEU A 14 6.86 -40.24 36.11
C LEU A 14 8.12 -39.79 35.37
N THR A 15 9.19 -39.70 36.15
CA THR A 15 10.55 -39.38 35.76
C THR A 15 11.35 -40.64 35.52
N LEU A 16 11.85 -40.85 34.30
CA LEU A 16 13.07 -41.59 33.93
C LEU A 16 13.48 -41.01 32.56
N GLY A 17 14.70 -40.61 32.22
CA GLY A 17 16.04 -41.05 32.60
C GLY A 17 16.86 -41.06 31.31
N THR A 18 17.57 -39.96 31.06
CA THR A 18 18.65 -39.66 30.08
C THR A 18 19.11 -40.72 29.05
N THR A 19 19.15 -40.32 27.77
CA THR A 19 20.33 -40.48 26.89
C THR A 19 20.46 -39.28 25.96
N ALA A 20 21.60 -38.60 26.03
CA ALA A 20 22.01 -37.56 25.08
C ALA A 20 22.47 -38.21 23.78
N ALA A 21 21.82 -37.86 22.67
CA ALA A 21 22.40 -37.95 21.34
C ALA A 21 22.27 -36.56 20.70
N ALA A 22 23.36 -35.82 20.70
CA ALA A 22 23.46 -34.55 20.00
C ALA A 22 23.49 -34.82 18.48
N THR A 23 22.32 -35.03 17.88
CA THR A 23 22.17 -34.94 16.44
C THR A 23 22.10 -33.45 16.10
N ALA A 24 23.21 -32.89 15.62
CA ALA A 24 23.23 -31.57 15.02
C ALA A 24 22.27 -31.56 13.81
N ALA A 25 21.07 -31.04 14.01
CA ALA A 25 20.14 -30.78 12.93
C ALA A 25 20.73 -29.66 12.05
N PRO A 26 20.77 -29.83 10.72
CA PRO A 26 21.14 -28.73 9.84
C PRO A 26 20.07 -27.64 9.97
N SER A 27 20.50 -26.44 10.37
CA SER A 27 19.64 -25.25 10.40
C SER A 27 18.91 -25.12 9.06
N PRO A 28 17.57 -24.96 9.04
CA PRO A 28 16.89 -24.59 7.81
C PRO A 28 17.40 -23.22 7.40
N ALA A 29 18.00 -23.17 6.20
CA ALA A 29 18.41 -21.94 5.55
C ALA A 29 17.23 -20.95 5.59
N GLN A 30 17.43 -19.82 6.26
CA GLN A 30 16.49 -18.72 6.20
C GLN A 30 16.46 -18.26 4.74
N PRO A 31 15.29 -18.27 4.06
CA PRO A 31 15.22 -17.63 2.76
C PRO A 31 15.58 -16.17 2.97
N GLU A 32 16.63 -15.69 2.28
CA GLU A 32 16.89 -14.27 2.13
C GLU A 32 15.59 -13.63 1.63
N ILE A 33 14.90 -12.94 2.54
CA ILE A 33 13.81 -12.07 2.18
C ILE A 33 14.48 -10.94 1.41
N ILE A 34 14.53 -11.06 0.08
CA ILE A 34 14.80 -9.92 -0.80
C ILE A 34 13.65 -8.96 -0.53
N ALA A 35 13.88 -8.02 0.40
CA ALA A 35 13.00 -6.90 0.66
C ALA A 35 13.01 -6.02 -0.60
N GLN A 36 12.22 -6.42 -1.59
CA GLN A 36 12.07 -5.67 -2.82
C GLN A 36 11.37 -4.37 -2.46
N ASN A 37 12.20 -3.33 -2.29
CA ASN A 37 11.91 -1.90 -2.21
C ASN A 37 10.46 -1.58 -2.62
N GLN A 38 9.54 -1.63 -1.66
CA GLN A 38 8.17 -1.16 -1.83
C GLN A 38 8.22 0.35 -2.02
N ARG A 39 8.48 0.82 -3.23
CA ARG A 39 8.26 2.23 -3.55
C ARG A 39 6.75 2.42 -3.54
N PRO A 40 6.17 3.11 -2.54
CA PRO A 40 4.73 3.34 -2.53
C PRO A 40 4.38 4.06 -3.82
N ASN A 41 3.29 3.67 -4.46
CA ASN A 41 2.81 4.32 -5.66
C ASN A 41 2.64 5.82 -5.38
N ARG A 42 3.60 6.63 -5.85
CA ARG A 42 3.81 8.00 -5.37
C ARG A 42 2.76 8.99 -5.87
N LEU A 43 1.68 8.58 -6.56
CA LEU A 43 0.78 9.54 -7.21
C LEU A 43 0.01 10.39 -6.19
N GLY A 44 -0.61 9.79 -5.17
CA GLY A 44 -1.33 10.53 -4.12
C GLY A 44 -0.40 11.28 -3.16
N GLY A 45 0.68 10.65 -2.71
CA GLY A 45 1.66 11.29 -1.80
C GLY A 45 2.40 12.47 -2.44
N LYS A 46 2.58 12.46 -3.77
CA LYS A 46 3.23 13.58 -4.48
C LYS A 46 2.36 14.82 -4.54
N GLN A 47 1.04 14.70 -4.63
CA GLN A 47 0.14 15.86 -4.64
C GLN A 47 0.08 16.50 -3.26
N ASN A 48 0.05 15.70 -2.19
CA ASN A 48 0.14 16.18 -0.81
C ASN A 48 1.39 17.03 -0.56
N ALA A 49 2.55 16.59 -1.09
CA ALA A 49 3.80 17.35 -1.01
C ALA A 49 3.82 18.67 -1.81
N LEU A 50 2.83 18.94 -2.67
CA LEU A 50 2.69 20.24 -3.34
C LEU A 50 1.92 21.24 -2.47
N PHE A 51 0.89 20.77 -1.76
CA PHE A 51 0.14 21.62 -0.83
C PHE A 51 1.03 22.13 0.32
N GLU A 52 2.03 21.35 0.73
CA GLU A 52 3.03 21.76 1.73
C GLU A 52 3.95 22.89 1.26
N LYS A 53 4.08 23.11 -0.05
CA LYS A 53 4.88 24.20 -0.65
C LYS A 53 4.11 25.50 -0.78
N LEU A 54 2.81 25.48 -0.48
CA LEU A 54 2.00 26.69 -0.43
C LEU A 54 2.22 27.37 0.94
N ASN A 55 2.25 28.70 0.95
CA ASN A 55 2.29 29.49 2.16
C ASN A 55 0.92 29.46 2.86
N LEU A 56 0.55 28.29 3.41
CA LEU A 56 -0.73 28.06 4.08
C LEU A 56 -0.74 28.72 5.47
N SER A 57 -1.86 29.32 5.84
CA SER A 57 -2.10 29.78 7.22
C SER A 57 -2.18 28.60 8.20
N ALA A 58 -2.09 28.87 9.50
CA ALA A 58 -2.24 27.84 10.53
C ALA A 58 -3.60 27.12 10.42
N ASP A 59 -4.68 27.88 10.26
CA ASP A 59 -6.03 27.36 10.08
C ASP A 59 -6.17 26.49 8.82
N GLN A 60 -5.56 26.93 7.70
CA GLN A 60 -5.55 26.13 6.48
C GLN A 60 -4.80 24.81 6.70
N LYS A 61 -3.65 24.82 7.37
CA LYS A 61 -2.90 23.59 7.69
C LYS A 61 -3.71 22.62 8.53
N GLN A 62 -4.40 23.11 9.56
CA GLN A 62 -5.27 22.28 10.40
C GLN A 62 -6.41 21.65 9.59
N LYS A 63 -7.10 22.44 8.75
CA LYS A 63 -8.17 21.94 7.88
C LYS A 63 -7.65 20.94 6.85
N MET A 64 -6.47 21.19 6.27
CA MET A 64 -5.82 20.26 5.36
C MET A 64 -5.51 18.92 6.03
N GLN A 65 -5.06 18.95 7.29
CA GLN A 65 -4.79 17.74 8.05
C GLN A 65 -6.08 16.94 8.30
N ALA A 66 -7.18 17.61 8.67
CA ALA A 66 -8.48 16.95 8.82
C ALA A 66 -8.96 16.29 7.52
N VAL A 67 -8.76 16.96 6.37
CA VAL A 67 -9.04 16.36 5.06
C VAL A 67 -8.16 15.13 4.83
N ARG A 68 -6.84 15.21 5.07
CA ARG A 68 -5.95 14.03 4.94
C ARG A 68 -6.40 12.87 5.80
N ASP A 69 -6.74 13.13 7.05
CA ASP A 69 -7.17 12.10 7.98
C ASP A 69 -8.49 11.44 7.57
N ARG A 70 -9.41 12.20 6.95
CA ARG A 70 -10.67 11.65 6.43
C ARG A 70 -10.45 10.62 5.31
N TYR A 71 -9.51 10.87 4.40
CA TYR A 71 -9.31 10.03 3.22
C TYR A 71 -8.20 8.98 3.37
N LYS A 72 -7.35 9.07 4.41
CA LYS A 72 -6.16 8.21 4.56
C LYS A 72 -6.50 6.71 4.59
N ASP A 73 -7.57 6.34 5.30
CA ASP A 73 -7.91 4.94 5.51
C ASP A 73 -8.44 4.32 4.22
N GLN A 74 -9.31 5.04 3.51
CA GLN A 74 -9.83 4.62 2.19
C GLN A 74 -8.71 4.44 1.16
N VAL A 75 -7.73 5.35 1.15
CA VAL A 75 -6.54 5.25 0.29
C VAL A 75 -5.70 4.03 0.69
N SER A 76 -5.45 3.84 1.98
CA SER A 76 -4.64 2.73 2.50
C SER A 76 -5.25 1.37 2.16
N GLU A 77 -6.55 1.22 2.39
CA GLU A 77 -7.33 0.01 2.12
C GLU A 77 -7.24 -0.36 0.62
N ARG A 78 -7.50 0.60 -0.28
CA ARG A 78 -7.44 0.36 -1.73
C ARG A 78 -6.04 0.04 -2.20
N MET A 79 -5.03 0.71 -1.65
CA MET A 79 -3.63 0.39 -1.92
C MET A 79 -3.28 -1.03 -1.48
N GLN A 80 -3.79 -1.48 -0.33
CA GLN A 80 -3.60 -2.86 0.14
C GLN A 80 -4.29 -3.87 -0.77
N ALA A 81 -5.55 -3.61 -1.15
CA ALA A 81 -6.29 -4.48 -2.08
C ALA A 81 -5.57 -4.60 -3.45
N ILE A 82 -5.04 -3.50 -3.98
CA ILE A 82 -4.25 -3.52 -5.22
C ILE A 82 -2.98 -4.36 -5.04
N ARG A 83 -2.28 -4.25 -3.90
CA ARG A 83 -1.07 -5.04 -3.63
C ARG A 83 -1.39 -6.53 -3.58
N GLN A 84 -2.42 -6.92 -2.83
CA GLN A 84 -2.87 -8.30 -2.72
C GLN A 84 -3.26 -8.88 -4.09
N ALA A 85 -4.09 -8.18 -4.85
CA ALA A 85 -4.52 -8.64 -6.17
C ALA A 85 -3.34 -8.79 -7.17
N ARG A 86 -2.29 -7.96 -7.04
CA ARG A 86 -1.06 -8.10 -7.85
C ARG A 86 -0.25 -9.32 -7.45
N GLN A 87 -0.09 -9.57 -6.15
CA GLN A 87 0.62 -10.76 -5.65
C GLN A 87 -0.09 -12.05 -6.09
N GLU A 88 -1.42 -12.06 -6.05
CA GLU A 88 -2.23 -13.17 -6.56
C GLU A 88 -2.03 -13.36 -8.07
N LEU A 89 -2.03 -12.27 -8.86
CA LEU A 89 -1.76 -12.37 -10.30
C LEU A 89 -0.35 -12.90 -10.57
N GLU A 90 0.66 -12.48 -9.80
CA GLU A 90 2.03 -12.97 -9.93
C GLU A 90 2.13 -14.47 -9.62
N THR A 91 1.44 -14.93 -8.56
CA THR A 91 1.34 -16.35 -8.23
C THR A 91 0.64 -17.14 -9.35
N MET A 92 -0.45 -16.60 -9.91
CA MET A 92 -1.16 -17.19 -11.05
C MET A 92 -0.27 -17.34 -12.28
N MET A 93 0.58 -16.35 -12.57
CA MET A 93 1.53 -16.37 -13.69
C MET A 93 2.63 -17.44 -13.52
N SER A 94 3.03 -17.72 -12.28
CA SER A 94 4.03 -18.76 -11.96
C SER A 94 3.44 -20.18 -11.89
N SER A 95 2.12 -20.30 -11.85
CA SER A 95 1.42 -21.59 -11.76
C SER A 95 1.20 -22.21 -13.13
N SER A 96 1.56 -23.49 -13.27
CA SER A 96 1.32 -24.28 -14.49
C SER A 96 -0.14 -24.67 -14.70
N THR A 97 -1.02 -24.45 -13.72
CA THR A 97 -2.42 -24.90 -13.74
C THR A 97 -3.44 -23.77 -13.94
N THR A 98 -3.02 -22.51 -13.82
CA THR A 98 -3.95 -21.37 -13.97
C THR A 98 -4.22 -21.09 -15.44
N ASN A 99 -5.49 -20.96 -15.81
CA ASN A 99 -5.85 -20.62 -17.18
C ASN A 99 -5.78 -19.10 -17.45
N THR A 100 -5.61 -18.74 -18.71
CA THR A 100 -5.48 -17.34 -19.14
C THR A 100 -6.72 -16.49 -18.85
N SER A 101 -7.92 -17.08 -18.80
CA SER A 101 -9.14 -16.33 -18.48
C SER A 101 -9.11 -15.80 -17.06
N GLN A 102 -8.72 -16.63 -16.09
CA GLN A 102 -8.61 -16.25 -14.68
C GLN A 102 -7.60 -15.11 -14.48
N MET A 103 -6.48 -15.14 -15.21
CA MET A 103 -5.49 -14.06 -15.18
C MET A 103 -6.04 -12.74 -15.74
N ARG A 104 -6.84 -12.80 -16.82
CA ARG A 104 -7.53 -11.61 -17.36
C ARG A 104 -8.56 -11.06 -16.37
N ASP A 105 -9.29 -11.93 -15.69
CA ASP A 105 -10.25 -11.52 -14.66
C ASP A 105 -9.56 -10.82 -13.49
N LYS A 106 -8.46 -11.39 -12.99
CA LYS A 106 -7.64 -10.77 -11.95
C LYS A 106 -7.06 -9.42 -12.41
N HIS A 107 -6.61 -9.32 -13.66
CA HIS A 107 -6.15 -8.05 -14.22
C HIS A 107 -7.28 -6.99 -14.26
N ARG A 108 -8.50 -7.37 -14.67
CA ARG A 108 -9.67 -6.49 -14.65
C ARG A 108 -10.00 -6.02 -13.23
N GLN A 109 -9.92 -6.91 -12.24
CA GLN A 109 -10.08 -6.55 -10.83
C GLN A 109 -9.06 -5.50 -10.39
N ILE A 110 -7.78 -5.67 -10.75
CA ILE A 110 -6.73 -4.67 -10.44
C ILE A 110 -7.05 -3.32 -11.10
N MET A 111 -7.55 -3.29 -12.33
CA MET A 111 -7.94 -2.04 -12.99
C MET A 111 -9.09 -1.35 -12.26
N GLY A 112 -10.12 -2.09 -11.86
CA GLY A 112 -11.24 -1.54 -11.08
C GLY A 112 -10.78 -0.94 -9.74
N LEU A 113 -9.91 -1.64 -9.00
CA LEU A 113 -9.35 -1.14 -7.75
C LEU A 113 -8.52 0.14 -7.94
N ARG A 114 -7.77 0.24 -9.05
CA ARG A 114 -7.02 1.46 -9.39
C ARG A 114 -7.95 2.64 -9.65
N GLN A 115 -9.02 2.43 -10.40
CA GLN A 115 -10.01 3.47 -10.65
C GLN A 115 -10.64 3.96 -9.34
N GLN A 116 -11.03 3.05 -8.44
CA GLN A 116 -11.56 3.41 -7.12
C GLN A 116 -10.56 4.18 -6.26
N LEU A 117 -9.26 3.86 -6.37
CA LEU A 117 -8.20 4.58 -5.68
C LEU A 117 -8.01 5.99 -6.25
N GLU A 118 -8.07 6.13 -7.58
CA GLU A 118 -7.97 7.43 -8.25
C GLU A 118 -9.13 8.34 -7.88
N GLU A 119 -10.34 7.80 -7.82
CA GLU A 119 -11.54 8.53 -7.37
C GLU A 119 -11.37 9.12 -5.97
N VAL A 120 -10.98 8.29 -4.99
CA VAL A 120 -10.78 8.75 -3.60
C VAL A 120 -9.68 9.81 -3.50
N GLN A 121 -8.60 9.67 -4.28
CA GLN A 121 -7.54 10.69 -4.33
C GLN A 121 -8.01 11.99 -4.97
N PHE A 122 -8.83 11.90 -6.01
CA PHE A 122 -9.41 13.07 -6.67
C PHE A 122 -10.33 13.85 -5.74
N GLU A 123 -11.23 13.16 -5.03
CA GLU A 123 -12.10 13.77 -4.03
C GLU A 123 -11.31 14.44 -2.90
N GLY A 124 -10.27 13.77 -2.39
CA GLY A 124 -9.36 14.37 -1.40
C GLY A 124 -8.66 15.63 -1.92
N MET A 125 -8.26 15.64 -3.20
CA MET A 125 -7.64 16.80 -3.85
C MET A 125 -8.63 17.96 -3.99
N LEU A 126 -9.88 17.70 -4.39
CA LEU A 126 -10.93 18.72 -4.46
C LEU A 126 -11.19 19.35 -3.08
N ALA A 127 -11.35 18.52 -2.05
CA ALA A 127 -11.55 19.00 -0.68
C ALA A 127 -10.37 19.89 -0.19
N MET A 128 -9.13 19.55 -0.54
CA MET A 128 -7.98 20.41 -0.22
C MET A 128 -7.98 21.70 -1.03
N ARG A 129 -8.33 21.65 -2.33
CA ARG A 129 -8.39 22.83 -3.21
C ARG A 129 -9.42 23.86 -2.72
N GLU A 130 -10.53 23.41 -2.14
CA GLU A 130 -11.56 24.29 -1.57
C GLU A 130 -11.02 25.18 -0.44
N LEU A 131 -10.03 24.70 0.31
CA LEU A 131 -9.39 25.45 1.41
C LEU A 131 -8.40 26.53 0.94
N LEU A 132 -8.02 26.53 -0.34
CA LEU A 132 -7.04 27.47 -0.90
C LEU A 132 -7.68 28.77 -1.38
N THR A 133 -6.94 29.88 -1.26
CA THR A 133 -7.29 31.16 -1.90
C THR A 133 -7.11 31.08 -3.42
N PRO A 134 -7.71 32.00 -4.21
CA PRO A 134 -7.50 32.06 -5.66
C PRO A 134 -6.02 32.11 -6.06
N GLU A 135 -5.20 32.87 -5.33
CA GLU A 135 -3.76 33.03 -5.58
C GLU A 135 -3.02 31.72 -5.32
N GLN A 136 -3.32 31.05 -4.20
CA GLN A 136 -2.74 29.75 -3.87
C GLN A 136 -3.15 28.66 -4.89
N ARG A 137 -4.38 28.72 -5.42
CA ARG A 137 -4.84 27.81 -6.49
C ARG A 137 -4.07 28.04 -7.79
N SER A 138 -3.77 29.30 -8.13
CA SER A 138 -2.93 29.65 -9.28
C SER A 138 -1.52 29.09 -9.11
N GLN A 139 -0.89 29.32 -7.95
CA GLN A 139 0.42 28.75 -7.63
C GLN A 139 0.44 27.22 -7.68
N PHE A 140 -0.60 26.57 -7.16
CA PHE A 140 -0.74 25.12 -7.22
C PHE A 140 -0.82 24.61 -8.67
N SER A 141 -1.60 25.28 -9.53
CA SER A 141 -1.70 24.95 -10.95
C SER A 141 -0.34 25.05 -11.66
N GLN A 142 0.42 26.11 -11.41
CA GLN A 142 1.76 26.30 -11.98
C GLN A 142 2.72 25.19 -11.54
N MET A 143 2.73 24.82 -10.26
CA MET A 143 3.54 23.70 -9.76
C MET A 143 3.17 22.37 -10.42
N MET A 144 1.87 22.14 -10.68
CA MET A 144 1.39 20.95 -11.38
C MET A 144 1.86 20.92 -12.84
N GLN A 145 1.82 22.06 -13.53
CA GLN A 145 2.33 22.19 -14.89
C GLN A 145 3.83 21.92 -14.98
N GLN A 146 4.63 22.57 -14.13
CA GLN A 146 6.09 22.37 -14.08
C GLN A 146 6.47 20.90 -13.86
N ARG A 147 5.71 20.20 -13.00
CA ARG A 147 5.90 18.76 -12.79
C ARG A 147 5.59 17.94 -14.03
N ARG A 148 4.53 18.28 -14.76
CA ARG A 148 4.17 17.60 -16.00
C ARG A 148 5.27 17.77 -17.05
N GLU A 149 5.82 18.98 -17.17
CA GLU A 149 6.93 19.29 -18.07
C GLU A 149 8.20 18.54 -17.69
N THR A 150 8.57 18.57 -16.41
CA THR A 150 9.74 17.83 -15.89
C THR A 150 9.60 16.32 -16.17
N ALA A 151 8.41 15.76 -15.98
CA ALA A 151 8.14 14.36 -16.27
C ALA A 151 8.25 14.06 -17.79
N LYS A 152 7.80 14.97 -18.65
CA LYS A 152 7.92 14.85 -20.11
C LYS A 152 9.39 14.87 -20.54
N THR A 153 10.18 15.84 -20.06
CA THR A 153 11.61 15.94 -20.37
C THR A 153 12.38 14.71 -19.91
N ARG A 154 12.07 14.19 -18.70
CA ARG A 154 12.72 12.96 -18.21
C ARG A 154 12.44 11.76 -19.13
N ARG A 155 11.21 11.64 -19.66
CA ARG A 155 10.86 10.56 -20.59
C ARG A 155 11.59 10.70 -21.94
N GLN A 156 11.78 11.94 -22.42
CA GLN A 156 12.51 12.21 -23.66
C GLN A 156 14.01 11.94 -23.53
N ASN A 157 14.59 12.24 -22.37
CA ASN A 157 16.03 12.07 -22.11
C ASN A 157 16.39 10.69 -21.52
N SER A 158 15.44 9.76 -21.43
CA SER A 158 15.73 8.40 -20.95
C SER A 158 16.46 7.62 -22.04
N PRO A 159 17.66 7.06 -21.79
CA PRO A 159 18.36 6.23 -22.78
C PRO A 159 17.46 5.07 -23.21
N LYS A 160 17.39 4.81 -24.53
CA LYS A 160 16.65 3.66 -25.05
C LYS A 160 17.29 2.38 -24.49
N PRO A 161 16.50 1.42 -23.97
CA PRO A 161 17.04 0.11 -23.62
C PRO A 161 17.62 -0.53 -24.88
N GLN A 162 18.84 -1.07 -24.76
CA GLN A 162 19.52 -1.86 -25.80
C GLN A 162 18.84 -3.22 -25.95
#